data_AF-A0A482Z743-F1
#
_entry.id   AF-A0A482Z743-F1
#
_cell.length_a   1.000
_cell.length_b   1.000
_cell.length_c   1.000
_cell.angle_alpha   90.00
_cell.angle_beta   90.00
_cell.angle_gamma   90.00
#
_symmetry.space_group_name_H-M   'P 1'
#
loop_
_entity.id
_entity.type
_entity.pdbx_description
1 polymer ?
#
loop_
_entity_poly.entity_id
_entity_poly.type
_entity_poly.pdbx_seq_one_letter_code
_entity_poly.pdbx_strand_id
1 'polypeptide(L)'
;MMSIFITTLVLILPLYISTQETCPKEYLRFTPEHSFCKPPNPSCQFVVKGMISKEKSKEIVEIHNRLRNKIAVGEENTCWWASNCI
;
A
#
# COMPACT_ATOMS: atom_id res chain seq x y z
N MET A 1 -39.22 25.15 -11.89
CA MET A 1 -38.70 24.27 -10.82
C MET A 1 -37.86 23.12 -11.37
N MET A 2 -38.39 22.23 -12.21
CA MET A 2 -37.64 21.08 -12.78
C MET A 2 -36.35 21.45 -13.54
N SER A 3 -36.37 22.55 -14.31
CA SER A 3 -35.18 23.02 -15.06
C SER A 3 -34.01 23.43 -14.16
N ILE A 4 -34.29 23.99 -12.98
CA ILE A 4 -33.27 24.43 -12.02
C ILE A 4 -32.59 23.19 -11.39
N PHE A 5 -33.38 22.16 -11.05
CA PHE A 5 -32.87 20.88 -10.54
C PHE A 5 -31.97 20.16 -11.56
N ILE A 6 -32.32 20.21 -12.85
CA ILE A 6 -31.49 19.62 -13.91
C ILE A 6 -30.17 20.39 -14.03
N THR A 7 -30.21 21.72 -14.00
CA THR A 7 -29.00 22.55 -14.07
C THR A 7 -28.07 22.35 -12.87
N THR A 8 -28.62 22.21 -11.66
CA THR A 8 -27.80 21.95 -10.48
C THR A 8 -27.21 20.54 -10.51
N LEU A 9 -27.98 19.52 -10.90
CA LEU A 9 -27.48 18.14 -11.01
C LEU A 9 -26.32 18.02 -12.02
N VAL A 10 -26.44 18.68 -13.19
CA VAL A 10 -25.42 18.68 -14.24
C VAL A 10 -24.14 19.38 -13.80
N LEU A 11 -24.22 20.42 -12.96
CA LEU A 11 -23.05 21.13 -12.43
C LEU A 11 -22.35 20.35 -11.29
N ILE A 12 -23.09 19.58 -10.49
CA ILE A 12 -22.57 18.88 -9.30
C ILE A 12 -21.95 17.52 -9.65
N LEU A 13 -22.48 16.81 -10.67
CA LEU A 13 -21.98 15.50 -11.10
C LEU A 13 -20.48 15.47 -11.50
N PRO A 14 -19.97 16.39 -12.34
CA PRO A 14 -18.56 16.37 -12.74
C PRO A 14 -17.60 16.76 -11.62
N LEU A 15 -18.04 17.58 -10.66
CA LEU A 15 -17.27 17.87 -9.44
C LEU A 15 -17.07 16.60 -8.60
N TYR A 16 -18.10 15.75 -8.52
CA TYR A 16 -18.05 14.49 -7.76
C TYR A 16 -17.06 13.46 -8.35
N ILE A 17 -16.91 13.42 -9.67
CA ILE A 17 -15.95 12.53 -10.35
C ILE A 17 -14.51 13.01 -10.12
N SER A 18 -14.28 14.33 -10.02
CA SER A 18 -12.93 14.88 -9.84
C SER A 18 -12.33 14.64 -8.45
N THR A 19 -13.15 14.32 -7.44
CA THR A 19 -12.70 14.07 -6.06
C THR A 19 -12.31 12.62 -5.79
N GLN A 20 -12.43 11.72 -6.78
CA GLN A 20 -11.98 10.36 -6.62
C GLN A 20 -10.47 10.33 -6.84
N GLU A 21 -9.68 10.17 -5.77
CA GLU A 21 -8.23 9.97 -5.87
C GLU A 21 -7.95 8.85 -6.89
N THR A 22 -7.55 9.23 -8.10
CA THR A 22 -7.27 8.28 -9.17
C THR A 22 -5.98 7.54 -8.86
N CYS A 23 -6.06 6.21 -8.83
CA CYS A 23 -4.91 5.30 -8.73
C CYS A 23 -3.74 5.75 -9.64
N PRO A 24 -2.53 5.96 -9.11
CA PRO A 24 -1.37 6.32 -9.92
C PRO A 24 -1.09 5.27 -11.01
N LYS A 25 -0.68 5.75 -12.18
CA LYS A 25 -0.47 4.89 -13.37
C LYS A 25 0.61 3.83 -13.14
N GLU A 26 1.57 4.11 -12.25
CA GLU A 26 2.65 3.22 -11.88
C GLU A 26 2.16 1.93 -11.21
N TYR A 27 0.99 1.97 -10.57
CA TYR A 27 0.39 0.82 -9.89
C TYR A 27 -0.60 0.07 -10.80
N LEU A 28 -1.30 0.80 -11.70
CA LEU A 28 -2.20 0.21 -12.70
C LEU A 28 -1.49 -0.73 -13.67
N ARG A 29 -0.19 -0.53 -13.92
CA ARG A 29 0.59 -1.38 -14.83
C ARG A 29 0.77 -2.82 -14.32
N PHE A 30 0.68 -3.04 -13.01
CA PHE A 30 0.86 -4.37 -12.42
C PHE A 30 -0.45 -5.14 -12.36
N THR A 31 -1.48 -4.51 -11.81
CA THR A 31 -2.83 -5.07 -11.75
C THR A 31 -3.87 -3.94 -11.59
N PRO A 32 -5.04 -4.05 -12.24
CA PRO A 32 -6.14 -3.12 -12.03
C PRO A 32 -6.61 -3.05 -10.56
N GLU A 33 -6.41 -4.12 -9.80
CA GLU A 33 -6.80 -4.23 -8.38
C GLU A 33 -5.61 -4.06 -7.41
N HIS A 34 -4.71 -3.14 -7.70
CA HIS A 34 -3.53 -2.93 -6.85
C HIS A 34 -3.94 -2.46 -5.43
N SER A 35 -3.32 -3.00 -4.37
CA SER A 35 -3.68 -2.68 -2.98
C SER A 35 -3.61 -1.19 -2.64
N PHE A 36 -2.67 -0.45 -3.26
CA PHE A 36 -2.57 1.01 -3.13
C PHE A 36 -3.84 1.74 -3.61
N CYS A 37 -4.50 1.17 -4.61
CA CYS A 37 -5.63 1.76 -5.32
C CYS A 37 -6.97 1.33 -4.72
N LYS A 38 -6.95 0.43 -3.74
CA LYS A 38 -8.13 0.04 -2.99
C LYS A 38 -8.42 1.12 -1.93
N PRO A 39 -9.69 1.56 -1.81
CA PRO A 39 -10.05 2.48 -0.75
C PRO A 39 -9.82 1.83 0.63
N PRO A 40 -9.59 2.63 1.68
CA PRO A 40 -9.47 2.10 3.04
C PRO A 40 -10.75 1.36 3.43
N ASN A 41 -10.61 0.26 4.18
CA ASN A 41 -11.78 -0.44 4.71
C ASN A 41 -12.58 0.50 5.64
N PRO A 42 -13.87 0.76 5.36
CA PRO A 42 -14.68 1.70 6.15
C PRO A 42 -14.92 1.23 7.59
N SER A 43 -14.81 -0.06 7.87
CA SER A 43 -14.96 -0.63 9.22
C SER A 43 -13.68 -0.54 10.05
N CYS A 44 -12.54 -0.17 9.45
CA CYS A 44 -11.27 -0.08 10.16
C CYS A 44 -11.00 1.36 10.60
N GLN A 45 -11.03 1.59 11.91
CA GLN A 45 -10.62 2.87 12.49
C GLN A 45 -9.11 2.86 12.76
N PHE A 46 -8.33 3.34 11.79
CA PHE A 46 -6.89 3.45 11.93
C PHE A 46 -6.51 4.48 13.00
N VAL A 47 -5.86 4.03 14.08
CA VAL A 47 -5.31 4.93 15.13
C VAL A 47 -4.02 5.58 14.63
N VAL A 48 -3.18 4.81 13.92
CA VAL A 48 -1.99 5.32 13.23
C VAL A 48 -1.86 4.63 11.88
N LYS A 49 -1.46 5.37 10.85
CA LYS A 49 -1.18 4.84 9.52
C LYS A 49 0.32 4.89 9.25
N GLY A 50 0.89 3.76 8.82
CA GLY A 50 2.31 3.65 8.49
C GLY A 50 3.21 3.40 9.71
N MET A 51 4.51 3.53 9.49
CA MET A 51 5.53 3.28 10.52
C MET A 51 5.70 4.52 11.39
N ILE A 52 5.56 4.35 12.70
CA ILE A 52 5.48 5.47 13.67
C ILE A 52 6.87 6.06 13.97
N SER A 53 7.91 5.22 13.97
CA SER A 53 9.26 5.58 14.39
C SER A 53 10.29 5.14 13.35
N LYS A 54 11.24 6.03 13.05
CA LYS A 54 12.39 5.73 12.19
C LYS A 54 13.33 4.71 12.83
N GLU A 55 13.40 4.70 14.15
CA GLU A 55 14.16 3.74 14.92
C GLU A 55 13.56 2.34 14.74
N LYS A 56 12.23 2.23 14.77
CA LYS A 56 11.53 0.96 14.50
C LYS A 56 11.69 0.49 13.06
N SER A 57 11.67 1.38 12.07
CA SER A 57 11.95 0.97 10.69
C SER A 57 13.39 0.48 10.52
N LYS A 58 14.36 1.13 11.19
CA LYS A 58 15.77 0.71 11.20
C LYS A 58 15.93 -0.66 11.86
N GLU A 59 15.32 -0.89 13.01
CA GLU A 59 15.32 -2.17 13.73
C GLU A 59 14.80 -3.32 12.84
N ILE A 60 13.68 -3.09 12.15
CA ILE A 60 13.11 -4.08 11.21
C ILE A 60 14.12 -4.45 10.13
N VAL A 61 14.76 -3.46 9.51
CA VAL A 61 15.75 -3.69 8.45
C VAL A 61 16.98 -4.42 8.98
N GLU A 62 17.48 -4.03 10.15
CA GLU A 62 18.63 -4.69 10.80
C GLU A 62 18.34 -6.16 11.09
N ILE A 63 17.16 -6.49 11.61
CA ILE A 63 16.75 -7.88 11.87
C ILE A 63 16.71 -8.68 10.56
N HIS A 64 16.09 -8.14 9.50
CA HIS A 64 16.04 -8.82 8.20
C HIS A 64 17.44 -9.06 7.64
N ASN A 65 18.31 -8.05 7.69
CA ASN A 65 19.68 -8.17 7.19
C ASN A 65 20.51 -9.18 7.99
N ARG A 66 20.35 -9.19 9.33
CA ARG A 66 21.01 -10.18 10.19
C ARG A 66 20.60 -11.61 9.83
N LEU A 67 19.30 -11.84 9.61
CA LEU A 67 18.78 -13.15 9.21
C LEU A 67 19.26 -13.56 7.81
N ARG A 68 19.20 -12.64 6.84
CA ARG A 68 19.74 -12.86 5.48
C ARG A 68 21.23 -13.18 5.52
N ASN A 69 22.00 -12.48 6.35
CA ASN A 69 23.43 -12.73 6.50
C ASN A 69 23.70 -14.12 7.09
N LYS A 70 22.98 -14.49 8.17
CA LYS A 70 23.08 -15.83 8.78
C LYS A 70 22.91 -16.95 7.75
N ILE A 71 21.90 -16.83 6.89
CA ILE A 71 21.64 -17.78 5.79
C ILE A 71 22.78 -17.74 4.75
N ALA A 72 23.23 -16.53 4.37
CA ALA A 72 24.26 -16.35 3.35
C ALA A 72 25.62 -16.96 3.76
N VAL A 73 25.98 -16.88 5.04
CA VAL A 73 27.24 -17.46 5.56
C VAL A 73 27.12 -18.94 5.92
N GLY A 74 25.93 -19.54 5.78
CA GLY A 74 25.70 -20.96 6.09
C GLY A 74 25.64 -21.28 7.58
N GLU A 75 25.40 -20.29 8.43
CA GLU A 75 25.18 -20.46 9.88
C GLU A 75 23.73 -20.90 10.21
N GLU A 76 22.88 -21.03 9.19
CA GLU A 76 21.54 -21.61 9.35
C GLU A 76 21.59 -23.13 9.16
N ASN A 77 21.23 -23.88 10.20
CA ASN A 77 21.40 -25.34 10.22
C ASN A 77 20.35 -26.07 9.37
N THR A 78 19.19 -25.45 9.13
CA THR A 78 18.08 -26.02 8.35
C THR A 78 18.18 -25.70 6.86
N CYS A 79 18.84 -24.60 6.52
CA CYS A 79 19.17 -24.21 5.16
C CYS A 79 20.68 -24.12 5.01
N TRP A 80 21.29 -25.19 4.52
CA TRP A 80 22.65 -25.09 4.00
C TRP A 80 22.58 -24.10 2.82
N TRP A 81 23.33 -22.98 2.88
CA TRP A 81 23.53 -21.98 1.80
C TRP A 81 22.27 -21.24 1.27
N ALA A 82 22.46 -19.97 0.85
CA ALA A 82 21.35 -19.08 0.47
C ALA A 82 20.49 -19.57 -0.71
N SER A 83 21.07 -20.31 -1.65
CA SER A 83 20.35 -20.85 -2.82
C SER A 83 19.42 -22.02 -2.51
N ASN A 84 19.46 -22.59 -1.30
CA ASN A 84 18.47 -23.59 -0.86
C ASN A 84 17.36 -23.00 0.02
N CYS A 85 17.37 -21.69 0.26
CA CYS A 85 16.45 -21.03 1.19
C CYS A 85 15.50 -20.04 0.49
N ILE A 86 15.47 -20.06 -0.85
CA ILE A 86 14.59 -19.29 -1.76
C ILE A 86 13.83 -20.28 -2.64
#